data_AF-A0A1B6NPU0-F1
#
_entry.id   AF-A0A1B6NPU0-F1
#
_cell.length_a   1.000
_cell.length_b   1.000
_cell.length_c   1.000
_cell.angle_alpha   90.00
_cell.angle_beta   90.00
_cell.angle_gamma   90.00
#
_symmetry.space_group_name_H-M   'P 1'
#
loop_
_entity.id
_entity.type
_entity.pdbx_description
1 polymer ?
#
loop_
_entity_poly.entity_id
_entity_poly.type
_entity_poly.pdbx_seq_one_letter_code
_entity_poly.pdbx_strand_id
1 'polypeptide(L)' 'NAIQIFFKDGSSTEKVAIEYPIGHKRRRAEGIPILEAKFRASLATRFIDSRCQQIIELCNDQEKLEQTPVNEFMDLFMAY' A
#
# COMPACT_ATOMS: atom_id res chain seq x y z
N ASN A 1 18.64 9.01 1.16
CA ASN A 1 18.85 9.90 -0.01
C ASN A 1 18.54 11.35 0.38
N ALA A 2 19.33 12.32 -0.08
CA ALA A 2 19.06 13.74 0.15
C ALA A 2 19.14 14.52 -1.16
N ILE A 3 18.21 15.44 -1.37
CA ILE A 3 18.07 16.21 -2.61
C ILE A 3 17.88 17.69 -2.28
N GLN A 4 18.51 18.56 -3.07
CA GLN A 4 18.32 20.01 -3.06
C GLN A 4 18.39 20.50 -4.50
N ILE A 5 17.51 21.44 -4.88
CA ILE A 5 17.44 21.99 -6.23
C ILE A 5 17.90 23.44 -6.21
N PHE A 6 18.78 23.81 -7.15
CA PHE A 6 19.27 25.16 -7.36
C PHE A 6 18.71 25.73 -8.67
N PHE A 7 18.21 26.96 -8.62
CA PHE A 7 17.60 27.63 -9.76
C PHE A 7 18.57 28.61 -10.43
N LYS A 8 18.29 28.94 -11.69
CA LYS A 8 19.13 29.85 -12.50
C LYS A 8 19.13 31.29 -11.99
N ASP A 9 18.13 31.66 -11.18
CA ASP A 9 18.03 32.98 -10.53
C ASP A 9 18.84 33.08 -9.22
N GLY A 10 19.55 32.01 -8.85
CA GLY A 10 20.39 31.93 -7.65
C GLY A 10 19.65 31.48 -6.39
N SER A 11 18.33 31.26 -6.44
CA SER A 11 17.57 30.69 -5.32
C SER A 11 17.73 29.17 -5.23
N SER A 12 17.34 28.56 -4.09
CA SER A 12 17.36 27.10 -3.91
C SER A 12 16.24 26.62 -3.00
N THR A 13 15.86 25.35 -3.16
CA THR A 13 14.97 24.67 -2.20
C THR A 13 15.71 24.36 -0.91
N GLU A 14 14.98 24.04 0.15
CA GLU A 14 15.57 23.36 1.30
C GLU A 14 16.14 22.00 0.88
N LYS A 15 17.16 21.54 1.62
CA LYS A 15 17.72 20.20 1.43
C LYS A 15 16.86 19.19 2.17
N VAL A 16 16.14 18.36 1.42
CA VAL A 16 15.28 17.32 1.98
C VAL A 16 16.07 16.01 2.05
N ALA A 17 16.20 15.45 3.25
CA ALA A 17 16.83 14.16 3.49
C ALA A 17 15.79 13.11 3.91
N ILE A 18 15.72 12.00 3.18
CA ILE A 18 14.96 10.80 3.54
C ILE A 18 15.96 9.71 3.91
N GLU A 19 16.10 9.45 5.21
CA GLU A 19 16.99 8.40 5.71
C GLU A 19 16.41 7.00 5.49
N TYR A 20 15.10 6.85 5.68
CA TYR A 20 14.40 5.58 5.50
C TYR A 20 13.26 5.74 4.50
N PRO A 21 13.23 4.95 3.41
CA PRO A 21 12.10 4.96 2.49
C PRO A 21 10.82 4.51 3.20
N ILE A 22 9.66 4.87 2.65
CA ILE A 22 8.36 4.62 3.31
C ILE A 22 8.09 3.13 3.59
N GLY A 23 8.62 2.23 2.76
CA GLY A 23 8.51 0.78 2.96
C GLY A 23 9.44 0.18 4.03
N HIS A 24 10.32 0.98 4.62
CA HIS A 24 11.29 0.51 5.60
C HIS A 24 10.64 0.16 6.96
N LYS A 25 11.19 -0.83 7.70
CA LYS A 25 10.66 -1.30 9.00
C LYS A 25 10.41 -0.16 9.99
N ARG A 26 11.32 0.82 10.06
CA ARG A 26 11.22 1.98 10.98
C ARG A 26 10.05 2.93 10.68
N ARG A 27 9.45 2.85 9.49
CA ARG A 27 8.32 3.69 9.07
C ARG A 27 7.03 2.88 8.89
N ARG A 28 6.92 1.69 9.48
CA ARG A 28 5.72 0.83 9.31
C ARG A 28 4.41 1.50 9.69
N ALA A 29 4.38 2.27 10.78
CA ALA A 29 3.19 3.00 11.20
C ALA A 29 2.69 3.99 10.12
N GLU A 30 3.61 4.60 9.38
CA GLU A 30 3.29 5.53 8.28
C GLU A 30 3.05 4.78 6.96
N GLY A 31 3.76 3.67 6.74
CA GLY A 31 3.74 2.93 5.48
C GLY A 31 2.58 1.95 5.34
N ILE A 32 2.04 1.39 6.44
CA ILE A 32 0.91 0.46 6.38
C ILE A 32 -0.34 1.10 5.77
N PRO A 33 -0.78 2.30 6.20
CA PRO A 33 -1.94 2.96 5.57
C PRO A 33 -1.77 3.19 4.07
N ILE A 34 -0.54 3.51 3.63
CA ILE A 34 -0.20 3.71 2.22
C ILE A 34 -0.22 2.36 1.47
N LEU A 35 0.23 1.28 2.10
CA LEU A 35 0.21 -0.07 1.55
C LEU A 35 -1.24 -0.56 1.36
N GLU A 36 -2.10 -0.36 2.35
CA GLU A 36 -3.53 -0.70 2.28
C GLU A 36 -4.24 0.09 1.17
N ALA A 37 -3.99 1.40 1.07
CA ALA A 37 -4.52 2.24 0.00
C ALA A 37 -4.06 1.75 -1.38
N LYS A 38 -2.77 1.39 -1.52
CA LYS A 38 -2.22 0.80 -2.76
C LYS A 38 -2.90 -0.53 -3.09
N PHE A 39 -3.12 -1.38 -2.09
CA PHE A 39 -3.77 -2.68 -2.28
C PHE A 39 -5.21 -2.50 -2.78
N ARG A 40 -6.01 -1.65 -2.13
CA ARG A 40 -7.37 -1.31 -2.58
C ARG A 40 -7.38 -0.75 -4.01
N ALA A 41 -6.50 0.20 -4.31
CA ALA A 41 -6.41 0.77 -5.65
C ALA A 41 -6.07 -0.29 -6.71
N SER A 42 -5.22 -1.25 -6.36
CA SER A 42 -4.85 -2.35 -7.25
C SER A 42 -6.02 -3.31 -7.49
N LEU A 43 -6.77 -3.68 -6.44
CA LEU A 43 -7.98 -4.52 -6.55
C LEU A 43 -9.04 -3.87 -7.44
N ALA A 44 -9.26 -2.57 -7.28
CA ALA A 44 -10.27 -1.81 -8.03
C ALA A 44 -10.00 -1.76 -9.55
N THR A 45 -8.77 -2.08 -10.00
CA THR A 45 -8.49 -2.19 -11.44
C THR A 45 -9.05 -3.47 -12.08
N ARG A 46 -9.46 -4.46 -11.26
CA ARG A 46 -9.88 -5.79 -11.73
C ARG A 46 -11.24 -6.24 -11.20
N PHE A 47 -11.66 -5.74 -10.04
CA PHE A 47 -12.86 -6.19 -9.37
C PHE A 47 -13.81 -5.04 -9.07
N ILE A 48 -15.11 -5.35 -9.01
CA ILE A 48 -16.13 -4.41 -8.53
C ILE A 48 -15.89 -4.08 -7.05
N ASP A 49 -16.42 -2.94 -6.58
CA ASP A 49 -16.15 -2.42 -5.24
C ASP A 49 -16.57 -3.41 -4.13
N SER A 50 -17.69 -4.12 -4.27
CA SER A 50 -18.12 -5.13 -3.30
C SER A 50 -17.14 -6.29 -3.15
N ARG A 51 -16.52 -6.74 -4.25
CA ARG A 51 -15.49 -7.78 -4.22
C ARG A 51 -14.19 -7.24 -3.62
N CYS A 52 -13.81 -6.01 -3.96
CA CYS A 52 -12.65 -5.36 -3.34
C CYS A 52 -12.81 -5.27 -1.83
N GLN A 53 -13.99 -4.84 -1.37
CA GLN A 53 -14.31 -4.72 0.05
C GLN A 53 -14.24 -6.08 0.75
N GLN A 54 -14.82 -7.13 0.17
CA GLN A 54 -14.76 -8.50 0.71
C GLN A 54 -13.31 -8.98 0.90
N ILE A 55 -12.44 -8.77 -0.10
CA ILE A 55 -11.02 -9.16 -0.03
C ILE A 55 -10.30 -8.37 1.07
N ILE A 56 -10.50 -7.05 1.13
CA ILE A 56 -9.84 -6.17 2.10
C ILE A 56 -10.28 -6.50 3.53
N GLU A 57 -11.58 -6.72 3.76
CA GLU A 57 -12.11 -7.10 5.07
C GLU A 57 -11.49 -8.41 5.57
N LEU A 58 -11.36 -9.41 4.70
CA LEU A 58 -10.69 -10.66 5.06
C LEU A 58 -9.21 -10.42 5.38
N CYS A 59 -8.49 -9.66 4.54
CA CYS A 59 -7.07 -9.37 4.74
C CYS A 59 -6.76 -8.52 5.99
N ASN A 60 -7.73 -7.75 6.48
CA ASN A 60 -7.59 -6.93 7.70
C ASN A 60 -7.87 -7.71 8.99
N ASP A 61 -8.43 -8.91 8.90
CA ASP A 61 -8.68 -9.80 10.03
C ASP A 61 -7.65 -10.94 10.03
N GLN A 62 -6.59 -10.78 10.83
CA GLN A 62 -5.46 -11.71 10.88
C GLN A 62 -5.91 -13.14 11.22
N GLU A 63 -6.75 -13.29 12.25
CA GLU A 63 -7.17 -14.60 12.74
C GLU A 63 -8.04 -15.30 11.71
N LYS A 64 -8.99 -14.58 11.12
CA LYS A 64 -9.86 -15.12 10.08
C LYS A 64 -9.08 -15.47 8.81
N LEU A 65 -8.13 -14.64 8.40
CA LEU A 65 -7.28 -14.90 7.25
C LEU A 65 -6.46 -16.18 7.43
N GLU A 66 -5.83 -16.37 8.60
CA GLU A 66 -5.03 -17.56 8.92
C GLU A 66 -5.87 -18.85 8.94
N GLN A 67 -7.15 -18.75 9.29
CA GLN A 67 -8.08 -19.88 9.32
C GLN A 67 -8.75 -20.17 7.96
N THR A 68 -8.62 -19.26 6.98
CA THR A 68 -9.29 -19.41 5.68
C THR A 68 -8.59 -20.49 4.85
N PRO A 69 -9.31 -21.51 4.36
CA PRO A 69 -8.74 -22.48 3.44
C PRO A 69 -8.15 -21.81 2.19
N VAL A 70 -6.98 -22.28 1.75
CA VAL A 70 -6.25 -21.64 0.64
C VAL A 70 -7.11 -21.57 -0.63
N ASN A 71 -7.90 -22.61 -0.95
CA ASN A 71 -8.78 -22.60 -2.11
C ASN A 71 -9.85 -21.49 -1.99
N GLU A 72 -10.47 -21.33 -0.82
CA GLU A 72 -11.50 -20.31 -0.61
C GLU A 72 -10.93 -18.89 -0.69
N PHE A 73 -9.70 -18.69 -0.20
CA PHE A 73 -9.00 -17.42 -0.37
C PHE A 73 -8.76 -17.12 -1.85
N MET A 74 -8.26 -18.10 -2.62
CA MET A 74 -7.99 -17.94 -4.05
C MET A 74 -9.27 -17.71 -4.87
N ASP A 75 -10.40 -18.30 -4.46
CA ASP A 75 -11.70 -18.10 -5.10
C ASP A 75 -12.15 -16.63 -5.08
N LEU A 76 -11.70 -15.84 -4.10
CA LEU A 76 -11.97 -14.39 -4.05
C LEU A 76 -11.30 -13.62 -5.20
N PHE A 77 -10.22 -14.14 -5.77
CA PHE A 77 -9.43 -13.48 -6.81
C PHE A 77 -9.71 -13.99 -8.23
N MET A 78 -10.64 -14.93 -8.40
CA MET A 78 -11.05 -15.38 -9.72
C MET A 78 -12.02 -14.37 -10.37
N ALA A 79 -11.67 -13.92 -11.57
CA ALA A 79 -12.56 -13.13 -12.43
C ALA A 79 -13.17 -14.06 -13.48
N TYR A 80 -14.49 -14.28 -13.40
CA TYR A 80 -15.27 -14.93 -14.45
C TYR A 80 -15.89 -13.88 -15.36
#